data_AF-A0A7V9CH62-F1
#
_entry.id   AF-A0A7V9CH62-F1
#
_cell.length_a   1.000
_cell.length_b   1.000
_cell.length_c   1.000
_cell.angle_alpha   90.00
_cell.angle_beta   90.00
_cell.angle_gamma   90.00
#
_symmetry.space_group_name_H-M   'P 1'
#
loop_
_entity.id
_entity.type
_entity.pdbx_description
1 polymer ?
#
loop_
_entity_poly.entity_id
_entity_poly.type
_entity_poly.pdbx_seq_one_letter_code
_entity_poly.pdbx_strand_id
1 'polypeptide(L)'
;MDLDEVAQQFRVLGIDGKKCRSLAEAKALADRLVKERDKPFDRMKLALVFLNTPREMYTPVLRRWSVAGYPPLCGYAPYAAHVFTVEVFFQIALAANLISTERPSNRVDVAYLFYLPFCHVFVSSDRLHQRCAPAFLREDQDFLWGPDIKSELQRMNGHFDDLPDETKEKGIMAFAHCPPGDDGCLMVRLWDRHLPGWRVSLRRDDINEPVEDRNFAEQIGQFADATPLEPDQVDFDPHDTDSLTIQRFVAKRKGSWWQLPKALEVPDDK
;
A
#
# COMPACT_ATOMS: atom_id res chain seq x y z
N MET A 1 14.28 11.26 -18.54
CA MET A 1 13.35 10.70 -19.54
C MET A 1 13.48 11.55 -20.80
N ASP A 2 13.78 10.92 -21.92
CA ASP A 2 13.84 11.59 -23.23
C ASP A 2 12.41 11.72 -23.78
N LEU A 3 11.91 12.97 -23.83
CA LEU A 3 10.53 13.26 -24.23
C LEU A 3 10.31 13.03 -25.73
N ASP A 4 11.36 13.16 -26.55
CA ASP A 4 11.27 12.97 -27.99
C ASP A 4 11.19 11.48 -28.34
N GLU A 5 11.96 10.64 -27.63
CA GLU A 5 11.85 9.18 -27.74
C GLU A 5 10.45 8.69 -27.36
N VAL A 6 9.89 9.18 -26.24
CA VAL A 6 8.54 8.83 -25.79
C VAL A 6 7.47 9.26 -26.81
N ALA A 7 7.56 10.48 -27.34
CA ALA A 7 6.63 10.98 -28.35
C ALA A 7 6.72 10.18 -29.67
N GLN A 8 7.91 9.74 -30.07
CA GLN A 8 8.08 8.85 -31.22
C GLN A 8 7.42 7.50 -30.99
N GLN A 9 7.63 6.88 -29.83
CA GLN A 9 7.02 5.57 -29.52
C GLN A 9 5.50 5.64 -29.39
N PHE A 10 4.96 6.73 -28.85
CA PHE A 10 3.51 6.95 -28.78
C PHE A 10 2.90 7.00 -30.19
N ARG A 11 3.57 7.64 -31.15
CA ARG A 11 3.14 7.64 -32.56
C ARG A 11 3.18 6.25 -33.18
N VAL A 12 4.24 5.47 -32.93
CA VAL A 12 4.37 4.08 -33.43
C VAL A 12 3.25 3.18 -32.91
N LEU A 13 2.84 3.38 -31.66
CA LEU A 13 1.74 2.65 -31.03
C LEU A 13 0.34 3.23 -31.32
N GLY A 14 0.25 4.28 -32.13
CA GLY A 14 -1.04 4.88 -32.51
C GLY A 14 -1.76 5.63 -31.39
N ILE A 15 -1.03 6.03 -30.35
CA ILE A 15 -1.59 6.77 -29.21
C ILE A 15 -1.65 8.26 -29.57
N ASP A 16 -2.85 8.77 -29.80
CA ASP A 16 -3.10 10.20 -29.98
C ASP A 16 -3.74 10.80 -28.71
N GLY A 17 -2.89 11.28 -27.81
CA GLY A 17 -3.33 11.86 -26.53
C GLY A 17 -4.23 13.09 -26.69
N LYS A 18 -4.14 13.83 -27.81
CA LYS A 18 -4.91 15.08 -28.01
C LYS A 18 -6.40 14.87 -28.25
N LYS A 19 -6.81 13.65 -28.61
CA LYS A 19 -8.22 13.30 -28.84
C LYS A 19 -8.95 12.85 -27.57
N CYS A 20 -8.21 12.63 -26.49
CA CYS A 20 -8.78 12.17 -25.22
C CYS A 20 -9.53 13.31 -24.52
N ARG A 21 -10.76 13.06 -24.08
CA ARG A 21 -11.65 14.08 -23.48
C ARG A 21 -11.87 13.88 -21.99
N SER A 22 -11.51 12.72 -21.44
CA SER A 22 -11.69 12.41 -20.02
C SER A 22 -10.55 11.57 -19.45
N LEU A 23 -10.38 11.58 -18.12
CA LEU A 23 -9.41 10.71 -17.44
C LEU A 23 -9.78 9.22 -17.61
N ALA A 24 -11.07 8.90 -17.67
CA ALA A 24 -11.53 7.52 -17.92
C ALA A 24 -11.11 7.02 -19.30
N GLU A 25 -11.21 7.85 -20.34
CA GLU A 25 -10.72 7.52 -21.68
C GLU A 25 -9.19 7.36 -21.70
N ALA A 26 -8.45 8.22 -21.00
CA ALA A 26 -7.01 8.11 -20.90
C ALA A 26 -6.59 6.79 -20.24
N LYS A 27 -7.32 6.39 -19.19
CA LYS A 27 -7.10 5.12 -18.50
C LYS A 27 -7.43 3.93 -19.41
N ALA A 28 -8.54 3.98 -20.14
CA ALA A 28 -8.92 2.94 -21.09
C ALA A 28 -7.88 2.77 -22.22
N LEU A 29 -7.30 3.88 -22.70
CA LEU A 29 -6.18 3.86 -23.65
C LEU A 29 -4.94 3.18 -23.06
N ALA A 30 -4.55 3.56 -21.85
CA ALA A 30 -3.40 2.98 -21.16
C ALA A 30 -3.59 1.48 -20.84
N ASP A 31 -4.81 1.07 -20.45
CA ASP A 31 -5.16 -0.34 -20.19
C ASP A 31 -5.08 -1.20 -21.44
N ARG A 32 -5.47 -0.66 -22.59
CA ARG A 32 -5.39 -1.38 -23.86
C ARG A 32 -3.96 -1.76 -24.20
N LEU A 33 -3.00 -0.85 -23.99
CA LEU A 33 -1.60 -1.16 -24.26
C LEU A 33 -1.15 -2.39 -23.50
N VAL A 34 -1.39 -2.49 -22.19
CA VAL A 34 -0.89 -3.63 -21.41
C VAL A 34 -1.58 -4.96 -21.70
N LYS A 35 -2.77 -4.93 -22.35
CA LYS A 35 -3.59 -6.10 -22.67
C LYS A 35 -3.45 -6.61 -24.10
N GLU A 36 -3.18 -5.71 -25.05
CA GLU A 36 -3.09 -6.05 -26.48
C GLU A 36 -1.88 -6.97 -26.78
N ARG A 37 -1.88 -7.60 -27.95
CA ARG A 37 -0.75 -8.44 -28.44
C ARG A 37 -0.06 -7.88 -29.67
N ASP A 38 -0.59 -6.81 -30.26
CA ASP A 38 0.04 -6.13 -31.39
C ASP A 38 1.34 -5.42 -30.96
N LYS A 39 2.31 -5.30 -31.87
CA LYS A 39 3.62 -4.64 -31.67
C LYS A 39 4.26 -4.93 -30.30
N PRO A 40 4.46 -6.22 -29.95
CA PRO A 40 4.93 -6.61 -28.63
C PRO A 40 6.28 -5.97 -28.27
N PHE A 41 7.21 -5.93 -29.23
CA PHE A 41 8.56 -5.37 -29.00
C PHE A 41 8.55 -3.87 -28.75
N ASP A 42 7.82 -3.09 -29.55
CA ASP A 42 7.70 -1.64 -29.35
C ASP A 42 7.11 -1.32 -27.97
N ARG A 43 6.10 -2.09 -27.57
CA ARG A 43 5.47 -1.91 -26.25
C ARG A 43 6.40 -2.27 -25.11
N MET A 44 7.11 -3.39 -25.19
CA MET A 44 8.08 -3.76 -24.15
C MET A 44 9.21 -2.74 -24.08
N LYS A 45 9.70 -2.26 -25.23
CA LYS A 45 10.71 -1.18 -25.27
C LYS A 45 10.18 0.07 -24.58
N LEU A 46 8.94 0.48 -24.87
CA LEU A 46 8.31 1.62 -24.21
C LEU A 46 8.21 1.42 -22.70
N ALA A 47 7.74 0.24 -22.26
CA ALA A 47 7.65 -0.09 -20.83
C ALA A 47 9.02 0.00 -20.14
N LEU A 48 10.07 -0.57 -20.72
CA LEU A 48 11.43 -0.50 -20.17
C LEU A 48 11.94 0.95 -20.03
N VAL A 49 11.63 1.82 -21.00
CA VAL A 49 11.97 3.24 -20.95
C VAL A 49 11.21 3.96 -19.82
N PHE A 50 9.90 3.74 -19.69
CA PHE A 50 9.10 4.37 -18.63
C PHE A 50 9.47 3.91 -17.22
N LEU A 51 9.76 2.62 -17.08
CA LEU A 51 10.20 2.02 -15.83
C LEU A 51 11.65 2.37 -15.47
N ASN A 52 12.32 3.19 -16.28
CA ASN A 52 13.75 3.53 -16.15
C ASN A 52 14.62 2.29 -15.91
N THR A 53 14.31 1.20 -16.63
CA THR A 53 15.07 -0.03 -16.49
C THR A 53 16.52 0.21 -16.96
N PRO A 54 17.55 -0.27 -16.25
CA PRO A 54 18.92 -0.15 -16.71
C PRO A 54 19.11 -0.83 -18.07
N ARG A 55 19.90 -0.24 -18.97
CA ARG A 55 20.06 -0.76 -20.34
C ARG A 55 20.64 -2.17 -20.36
N GLU A 56 21.48 -2.52 -19.38
CA GLU A 56 22.04 -3.87 -19.24
C GLU A 56 20.94 -4.93 -19.01
N MET A 57 19.80 -4.53 -18.45
CA MET A 57 18.67 -5.40 -18.14
C MET A 57 17.72 -5.61 -19.34
N TYR A 58 17.84 -4.84 -20.41
CA TYR A 58 16.92 -4.92 -21.56
C TYR A 58 16.95 -6.31 -22.21
N THR A 59 18.15 -6.79 -22.56
CA THR A 59 18.32 -8.09 -23.23
C THR A 59 17.85 -9.25 -22.33
N PRO A 60 18.25 -9.34 -21.05
CA PRO A 60 17.73 -10.37 -20.14
C PRO A 60 16.20 -10.38 -20.03
N VAL A 61 15.56 -9.21 -19.88
CA VAL A 61 14.10 -9.11 -19.76
C VAL A 61 13.41 -9.54 -21.04
N LEU A 62 13.87 -9.04 -22.20
CA LEU A 62 13.32 -9.40 -23.50
C LEU A 62 13.46 -10.90 -23.79
N ARG A 63 14.61 -11.50 -23.44
CA ARG A 63 14.83 -12.93 -23.61
C ARG A 63 13.85 -13.76 -22.76
N ARG A 64 13.68 -13.42 -21.48
CA ARG A 64 12.73 -14.12 -20.59
C ARG A 64 11.29 -14.01 -21.12
N TRP A 65 10.90 -12.82 -21.55
CA TRP A 65 9.56 -12.59 -22.10
C TRP A 65 9.33 -13.31 -23.44
N SER A 66 10.36 -13.38 -24.28
CA SER A 66 10.37 -14.15 -25.53
C SER A 66 10.16 -15.64 -25.29
N VAL A 67 10.90 -16.22 -24.32
CA VAL A 67 10.74 -17.64 -23.93
C VAL A 67 9.32 -17.93 -23.44
N ALA A 68 8.67 -16.96 -22.79
CA ALA A 68 7.27 -17.07 -22.37
C ALA A 68 6.25 -16.95 -23.52
N GLY A 69 6.69 -16.68 -24.76
CA GLY A 69 5.82 -16.58 -25.94
C GLY A 69 5.17 -15.21 -26.13
N TYR A 70 5.81 -14.14 -25.65
CA TYR A 70 5.30 -12.76 -25.72
C TYR A 70 3.88 -12.56 -25.15
N PRO A 71 3.58 -13.07 -23.94
CA PRO A 71 2.29 -12.86 -23.30
C PRO A 71 2.00 -11.38 -23.05
N PRO A 72 0.72 -10.95 -22.97
CA PRO A 72 0.36 -9.60 -22.55
C PRO A 72 1.03 -9.21 -21.22
N LEU A 73 1.46 -7.94 -21.10
CA LEU A 73 2.18 -7.46 -19.93
C LEU A 73 1.37 -7.65 -18.65
N CYS A 74 0.05 -7.42 -18.71
CA CYS A 74 -0.83 -7.58 -17.55
C CYS A 74 -0.87 -9.01 -16.99
N GLY A 75 -0.64 -10.03 -17.84
CA GLY A 75 -0.56 -11.42 -17.39
C GLY A 75 0.85 -11.87 -17.03
N TYR A 76 1.87 -11.30 -17.68
CA TYR A 76 3.27 -11.70 -17.50
C TYR A 76 3.95 -11.01 -16.31
N ALA A 77 3.73 -9.71 -16.17
CA ALA A 77 4.33 -8.88 -15.13
C ALA A 77 3.28 -7.88 -14.62
N PRO A 78 2.30 -8.34 -13.82
CA PRO A 78 1.12 -7.54 -13.46
C PRO A 78 1.45 -6.19 -12.81
N TYR A 79 2.44 -6.16 -11.92
CA TYR A 79 2.85 -4.91 -11.28
C TYR A 79 3.56 -3.95 -12.24
N ALA A 80 4.47 -4.46 -13.08
CA ALA A 80 5.12 -3.65 -14.11
C ALA A 80 4.10 -3.08 -15.10
N ALA A 81 3.08 -3.88 -15.44
CA ALA A 81 1.95 -3.42 -16.24
C ALA A 81 1.18 -2.30 -15.54
N HIS A 82 0.88 -2.42 -14.25
CA HIS A 82 0.21 -1.37 -13.48
C HIS A 82 0.99 -0.05 -13.50
N VAL A 83 2.29 -0.09 -13.15
CA VAL A 83 3.16 1.10 -13.14
C VAL A 83 3.23 1.72 -14.54
N PHE A 84 3.39 0.89 -15.57
CA PHE A 84 3.41 1.36 -16.96
C PHE A 84 2.07 1.98 -17.38
N THR A 85 0.93 1.41 -16.98
CA THR A 85 -0.40 1.97 -17.22
C THR A 85 -0.55 3.35 -16.56
N VAL A 86 -0.10 3.52 -15.31
CA VAL A 86 -0.14 4.82 -14.62
C VAL A 86 0.71 5.86 -15.36
N GLU A 87 1.93 5.52 -15.76
CA GLU A 87 2.83 6.41 -16.49
C GLU A 87 2.25 6.81 -17.87
N VAL A 88 1.75 5.85 -18.65
CA VAL A 88 1.12 6.16 -19.95
C VAL A 88 -0.13 7.01 -19.77
N PHE A 89 -0.99 6.66 -18.81
CA PHE A 89 -2.18 7.44 -18.48
C PHE A 89 -1.81 8.90 -18.19
N PHE A 90 -0.76 9.12 -17.40
CA PHE A 90 -0.30 10.46 -17.05
C PHE A 90 0.15 11.24 -18.29
N GLN A 91 0.94 10.63 -19.16
CA GLN A 91 1.37 11.27 -20.42
C GLN A 91 0.20 11.59 -21.34
N ILE A 92 -0.78 10.69 -21.47
CA ILE A 92 -2.00 10.94 -22.25
C ILE A 92 -2.79 12.10 -21.64
N ALA A 93 -3.00 12.10 -20.33
CA ALA A 93 -3.76 13.12 -19.63
C ALA A 93 -3.07 14.50 -19.68
N LEU A 94 -1.74 14.55 -19.64
CA LEU A 94 -0.97 15.78 -19.88
C LEU A 94 -1.13 16.27 -21.33
N ALA A 95 -0.97 15.39 -22.32
CA ALA A 95 -1.11 15.75 -23.73
C ALA A 95 -2.53 16.23 -24.10
N ALA A 96 -3.54 15.74 -23.37
CA ALA A 96 -4.93 16.14 -23.48
C ALA A 96 -5.30 17.41 -22.68
N ASN A 97 -4.36 18.02 -21.95
CA ASN A 97 -4.59 19.10 -20.99
C ASN A 97 -5.62 18.77 -19.90
N LEU A 98 -5.81 17.48 -19.57
CA LEU A 98 -6.68 17.03 -18.47
C LEU A 98 -6.00 17.19 -17.10
N ILE A 99 -4.66 17.23 -17.09
CA ILE A 99 -3.80 17.55 -15.96
C ILE A 99 -2.92 18.73 -16.36
N SER A 100 -2.73 19.70 -15.46
CA SER A 100 -1.90 20.88 -15.74
C SER A 100 -0.43 20.48 -15.92
N THR A 101 0.22 21.09 -16.91
CA THR A 101 1.66 20.97 -17.19
C THR A 101 2.52 21.89 -16.32
N GLU A 102 1.92 22.81 -15.57
CA GLU A 102 2.62 23.88 -14.86
C GLU A 102 3.27 23.44 -13.55
N ARG A 103 2.93 22.24 -13.05
CA ARG A 103 3.46 21.73 -11.78
C ARG A 103 4.37 20.51 -12.03
N PRO A 104 5.70 20.69 -11.91
CA PRO A 104 6.66 19.59 -11.98
C PRO A 104 6.40 18.47 -10.95
N SER A 105 5.77 18.80 -9.80
CA SER A 105 5.43 17.81 -8.76
C SER A 105 4.38 16.79 -9.22
N ASN A 106 3.54 17.12 -10.21
CA ASN A 106 2.41 16.27 -10.61
C ASN A 106 2.85 14.85 -10.99
N ARG A 107 4.06 14.68 -11.54
CA ARG A 107 4.61 13.35 -11.84
C ARG A 107 4.90 12.56 -10.57
N VAL A 108 5.53 13.20 -9.59
CA VAL A 108 5.84 12.60 -8.29
C VAL A 108 4.54 12.28 -7.55
N ASP A 109 3.56 13.17 -7.62
CA ASP A 109 2.24 12.97 -7.04
C ASP A 109 1.58 11.74 -7.67
N VAL A 110 1.49 11.66 -9.01
CA VAL A 110 0.89 10.50 -9.70
C VAL A 110 1.64 9.18 -9.43
N ALA A 111 2.94 9.20 -9.15
CA ALA A 111 3.69 8.00 -8.78
C ALA A 111 3.17 7.36 -7.47
N TYR A 112 2.43 8.09 -6.61
CA TYR A 112 1.76 7.45 -5.46
C TYR A 112 0.71 6.42 -5.89
N LEU A 113 0.15 6.52 -7.09
CA LEU A 113 -0.77 5.51 -7.61
C LEU A 113 -0.07 4.16 -7.87
N PHE A 114 1.26 4.10 -7.88
CA PHE A 114 2.01 2.84 -7.96
C PHE A 114 1.79 1.95 -6.73
N TYR A 115 1.34 2.50 -5.60
CA TYR A 115 1.06 1.73 -4.39
C TYR A 115 -0.36 1.13 -4.36
N LEU A 116 -1.25 1.56 -5.26
CA LEU A 116 -2.63 1.07 -5.30
C LEU A 116 -2.74 -0.46 -5.29
N PRO A 117 -1.93 -1.24 -6.02
CA PRO A 117 -2.07 -2.69 -6.00
C PRO A 117 -1.94 -3.32 -4.61
N PHE A 118 -1.26 -2.64 -3.68
CA PHE A 118 -0.88 -3.17 -2.37
C PHE A 118 -1.68 -2.61 -1.19
N CYS A 119 -2.70 -1.78 -1.43
CA CYS A 119 -3.56 -1.27 -0.36
C CYS A 119 -5.02 -1.68 -0.56
N HIS A 120 -5.78 -1.75 0.53
CA HIS A 120 -7.24 -1.84 0.48
C HIS A 120 -7.88 -0.44 0.50
N VAL A 121 -7.20 0.51 1.14
CA VAL A 121 -7.67 1.88 1.32
C VAL A 121 -6.57 2.82 0.86
N PHE A 122 -6.89 3.72 -0.07
CA PHE A 122 -6.00 4.77 -0.54
C PHE A 122 -6.48 6.13 -0.01
N VAL A 123 -5.70 6.71 0.89
CA VAL A 123 -6.03 7.98 1.54
C VAL A 123 -5.25 9.10 0.89
N SER A 124 -5.92 10.18 0.50
CA SER A 124 -5.21 11.38 0.07
C SER A 124 -6.01 12.66 0.30
N SER A 125 -5.28 13.75 0.54
CA SER A 125 -5.80 15.14 0.54
C SER A 125 -5.43 15.88 -0.75
N ASP A 126 -4.91 15.17 -1.76
CA ASP A 126 -4.54 15.75 -3.05
C ASP A 126 -5.71 15.68 -4.05
N ARG A 127 -6.07 16.81 -4.65
CA ARG A 127 -7.13 16.90 -5.66
C ARG A 127 -6.79 16.12 -6.94
N LEU A 128 -5.52 15.99 -7.30
CA LEU A 128 -5.08 15.17 -8.41
C LEU A 128 -5.37 13.69 -8.15
N HIS A 129 -5.06 13.21 -6.94
CA HIS A 129 -5.40 11.86 -6.51
C HIS A 129 -6.91 11.64 -6.48
N GLN A 130 -7.67 12.59 -5.91
CA GLN A 130 -9.13 12.51 -5.88
C GLN A 130 -9.75 12.35 -7.27
N ARG A 131 -9.12 12.95 -8.30
CA ARG A 131 -9.58 12.84 -9.69
C ARG A 131 -9.08 11.58 -10.40
N CYS A 132 -7.85 11.14 -10.13
CA CYS A 132 -7.21 10.06 -10.89
C CYS A 132 -7.37 8.68 -10.24
N ALA A 133 -7.20 8.58 -8.93
CA ALA A 133 -7.21 7.31 -8.21
C ALA A 133 -8.47 6.47 -8.46
N PRO A 134 -9.70 7.03 -8.51
CA PRO A 134 -10.91 6.25 -8.77
C PRO A 134 -10.88 5.46 -10.09
N ALA A 135 -10.14 5.92 -11.10
CA ALA A 135 -10.00 5.21 -12.38
C ALA A 135 -9.06 3.98 -12.29
N PHE A 136 -8.27 3.86 -11.22
CA PHE A 136 -7.30 2.80 -10.99
C PHE A 136 -7.70 1.85 -9.85
N LEU A 137 -8.72 2.19 -9.08
CA LEU A 137 -9.20 1.33 -8.00
C LEU A 137 -9.81 0.04 -8.55
N ARG A 138 -9.54 -1.05 -7.84
CA ARG A 138 -10.28 -2.30 -7.96
C ARG A 138 -11.58 -2.21 -7.16
N GLU A 139 -12.48 -3.15 -7.39
CA GLU A 139 -13.79 -3.24 -6.72
C GLU A 139 -13.69 -3.47 -5.21
N ASP A 140 -12.58 -4.04 -4.73
CA ASP A 140 -12.27 -4.32 -3.32
C ASP A 140 -11.55 -3.17 -2.61
N GLN A 141 -11.36 -2.03 -3.27
CA GLN A 141 -10.60 -0.90 -2.74
C GLN A 141 -11.45 0.35 -2.54
N ASP A 142 -11.02 1.21 -1.64
CA ASP A 142 -11.68 2.50 -1.40
C ASP A 142 -10.69 3.67 -1.49
N PHE A 143 -11.12 4.75 -2.15
CA PHE A 143 -10.47 6.06 -2.03
C PHE A 143 -11.12 6.82 -0.90
N LEU A 144 -10.30 7.37 0.00
CA LEU A 144 -10.77 8.22 1.09
C LEU A 144 -10.14 9.60 1.03
N TRP A 145 -10.99 10.61 1.13
CA TRP A 145 -10.56 11.99 1.23
C TRP A 145 -9.96 12.25 2.61
N GLY A 146 -8.72 12.74 2.65
CA GLY A 146 -7.96 12.89 3.89
C GLY A 146 -8.67 13.72 4.98
N PRO A 147 -9.34 14.84 4.65
CA PRO A 147 -10.17 15.58 5.60
C PRO A 147 -11.29 14.76 6.25
N ASP A 148 -11.93 13.85 5.52
CA ASP A 148 -13.03 13.03 6.03
C ASP A 148 -12.53 11.97 7.04
N ILE A 149 -11.35 11.40 6.78
CA ILE A 149 -10.68 10.54 7.77
C ILE A 149 -10.23 11.36 8.98
N LYS A 150 -9.68 12.55 8.76
CA LYS A 150 -9.19 13.38 9.85
C LYS A 150 -10.32 13.76 10.80
N SER A 151 -11.49 14.15 10.28
CA SER A 151 -12.66 14.44 11.10
C SER A 151 -13.17 13.21 11.85
N GLU A 152 -13.21 12.05 11.19
CA GLU A 152 -13.61 10.79 11.82
C GLU A 152 -12.64 10.37 12.94
N LEU A 153 -11.33 10.47 12.72
CA LEU A 153 -10.32 10.18 13.75
C LEU A 153 -10.43 11.14 14.93
N GLN A 154 -10.74 12.42 14.69
CA GLN A 154 -11.00 13.39 15.76
C GLN A 154 -12.24 13.02 16.57
N ARG A 155 -13.33 12.61 15.92
CA ARG A 155 -14.55 12.11 16.58
C ARG A 155 -14.24 10.91 17.46
N MET A 156 -13.51 9.93 16.93
CA MET A 156 -13.11 8.73 17.68
C MET A 156 -12.22 9.08 18.86
N ASN A 157 -11.24 9.98 18.67
CA ASN A 157 -10.38 10.43 19.77
C ASN A 157 -11.19 11.10 20.88
N GLY A 158 -12.16 11.97 20.54
CA GLY A 158 -13.06 12.58 21.52
C GLY A 158 -13.89 11.54 22.30
N HIS A 159 -14.48 10.58 21.59
CA HIS A 159 -15.25 9.50 22.22
C HIS A 159 -14.45 8.73 23.28
N PHE A 160 -13.19 8.41 22.98
CA PHE A 160 -12.33 7.70 23.94
C PHE A 160 -11.79 8.61 25.04
N ASP A 161 -11.64 9.92 24.78
CA ASP A 161 -11.08 10.87 25.76
C ASP A 161 -12.06 11.15 26.90
N ASP A 162 -13.36 11.09 26.58
CA ASP A 162 -14.48 11.17 27.51
C ASP A 162 -14.58 9.95 28.45
N LEU A 163 -13.81 8.88 28.24
CA LEU A 163 -13.77 7.75 29.16
C LEU A 163 -13.10 8.12 30.49
N PRO A 164 -13.52 7.50 31.61
CA PRO A 164 -12.89 7.69 32.91
C PRO A 164 -11.38 7.39 32.89
N ASP A 165 -10.61 8.14 33.68
CA ASP A 165 -9.16 7.97 33.77
C ASP A 165 -8.79 6.54 34.20
N GLU A 166 -9.56 5.91 35.09
CA GLU A 166 -9.34 4.53 35.51
C GLU A 166 -9.41 3.54 34.35
N THR A 167 -10.23 3.81 33.34
CA THR A 167 -10.32 2.99 32.11
C THR A 167 -9.15 3.29 31.20
N LYS A 168 -8.80 4.56 31.01
CA LYS A 168 -7.67 4.97 30.15
C LYS A 168 -6.32 4.47 30.69
N GLU A 169 -6.18 4.35 32.00
CA GLU A 169 -4.98 3.83 32.67
C GLU A 169 -4.78 2.32 32.50
N LYS A 170 -5.81 1.56 32.09
CA LYS A 170 -5.68 0.14 31.71
C LYS A 170 -4.94 -0.05 30.38
N GLY A 171 -4.74 1.01 29.62
CA GLY A 171 -4.07 1.00 28.31
C GLY A 171 -5.06 0.90 27.14
N ILE A 172 -4.69 1.48 25.99
CA ILE A 172 -5.55 1.60 24.81
C ILE A 172 -6.04 0.25 24.28
N MET A 173 -5.21 -0.78 24.43
CA MET A 173 -5.52 -2.15 24.02
C MET A 173 -6.58 -2.81 24.88
N ALA A 174 -7.02 -2.21 26.00
CA ALA A 174 -8.06 -2.78 26.87
C ALA A 174 -9.47 -2.24 26.57
N PHE A 175 -9.60 -1.13 25.83
CA PHE A 175 -10.89 -0.49 25.60
C PHE A 175 -11.13 -0.07 24.14
N ALA A 176 -10.11 0.10 23.32
CA ALA A 176 -10.23 0.56 21.93
C ALA A 176 -9.96 -0.56 20.91
N HIS A 177 -10.59 -1.72 21.08
CA HIS A 177 -10.45 -2.87 20.19
C HIS A 177 -11.19 -2.70 18.84
N CYS A 178 -12.14 -1.78 18.77
CA CYS A 178 -12.95 -1.49 17.60
C CYS A 178 -13.23 0.00 17.42
N PRO A 179 -13.62 0.42 16.21
CA PRO A 179 -14.09 1.78 15.98
C PRO A 179 -15.40 2.02 16.75
N PRO A 180 -15.50 3.14 17.48
CA PRO A 180 -16.73 3.53 18.15
C PRO A 180 -17.73 4.14 17.18
N GLY A 181 -19.01 3.87 17.40
CA GLY A 181 -20.12 4.44 16.63
C GLY A 181 -21.05 3.38 16.06
N ASP A 182 -21.93 3.84 15.17
CA ASP A 182 -22.91 3.02 14.46
C ASP A 182 -22.46 2.72 13.01
N ASP A 183 -23.31 1.99 12.28
CA ASP A 183 -23.08 1.61 10.88
C ASP A 183 -22.98 2.83 9.92
N GLY A 184 -23.36 4.03 10.37
CA GLY A 184 -23.23 5.27 9.60
C GLY A 184 -21.82 5.87 9.65
N CYS A 185 -21.02 5.51 10.67
CA CYS A 185 -19.69 6.04 10.89
C CYS A 185 -18.69 5.55 9.84
N LEU A 186 -17.80 6.42 9.37
CA LEU A 186 -16.85 6.11 8.30
C LEU A 186 -15.94 4.94 8.69
N MET A 187 -15.38 4.95 9.89
CA MET A 187 -14.45 3.90 10.30
C MET A 187 -15.13 2.54 10.47
N VAL A 188 -16.37 2.53 10.97
CA VAL A 188 -17.19 1.31 11.12
C VAL A 188 -17.44 0.66 9.75
N ARG A 189 -17.86 1.45 8.75
CA ARG A 189 -18.09 0.94 7.38
C ARG A 189 -16.81 0.39 6.73
N LEU A 190 -15.67 1.03 6.97
CA LEU A 190 -14.38 0.56 6.46
C LEU A 190 -14.00 -0.78 7.09
N TRP A 191 -14.19 -0.94 8.40
CA TRP A 191 -13.94 -2.21 9.07
C TRP A 191 -14.90 -3.30 8.62
N ASP A 192 -16.19 -3.00 8.44
CA ASP A 192 -17.16 -3.95 7.91
C ASP A 192 -16.78 -4.49 6.53
N ARG A 193 -16.23 -3.61 5.68
CA ARG A 193 -15.81 -3.95 4.31
C ARG A 193 -14.48 -4.68 4.24
N HIS A 194 -13.47 -4.18 4.96
CA HIS A 194 -12.07 -4.64 4.84
C HIS A 194 -11.62 -5.64 5.90
N LEU A 195 -12.40 -5.80 6.98
CA LEU A 195 -12.15 -6.75 8.07
C LEU A 195 -13.40 -7.59 8.36
N PRO A 196 -13.93 -8.33 7.37
CA PRO A 196 -15.17 -9.09 7.55
C PRO A 196 -15.07 -10.04 8.76
N GLY A 197 -16.10 -10.03 9.62
CA GLY A 197 -16.13 -10.86 10.83
C GLY A 197 -15.51 -10.22 12.08
N TRP A 198 -15.01 -8.97 12.00
CA TRP A 198 -14.49 -8.25 13.17
C TRP A 198 -15.53 -8.12 14.30
N ARG A 199 -16.81 -7.91 13.95
CA ARG A 199 -17.93 -7.83 14.91
C ARG A 199 -18.18 -9.13 15.69
N VAL A 200 -17.80 -10.28 15.12
CA VAL A 200 -17.95 -11.60 15.76
C VAL A 200 -16.72 -11.93 16.57
N SER A 201 -15.53 -11.62 16.04
CA SER A 201 -14.24 -11.93 16.67
C SER A 201 -14.06 -11.21 18.01
N LEU A 202 -14.56 -9.98 18.13
CA LEU A 202 -14.53 -9.22 19.39
C LEU A 202 -15.49 -9.71 20.47
N ARG A 203 -16.42 -10.62 20.14
CA ARG A 203 -17.27 -11.27 21.14
C ARG A 203 -16.58 -12.45 21.81
N ARG A 204 -15.40 -12.87 21.34
CA ARG A 204 -14.57 -13.85 22.04
C ARG A 204 -13.71 -13.08 23.04
N ASP A 205 -14.02 -13.25 24.32
CA ASP A 205 -13.29 -12.67 25.46
C ASP A 205 -11.87 -13.28 25.64
N ASP A 206 -11.43 -14.16 24.73
CA ASP A 206 -10.26 -15.05 24.89
C ASP A 206 -8.88 -14.37 24.77
N ILE A 207 -8.79 -13.06 24.57
CA ILE A 207 -7.49 -12.38 24.33
C ILE A 207 -6.72 -12.12 25.64
N ASN A 208 -7.34 -12.33 26.80
CA ASN A 208 -6.71 -12.16 28.11
C ASN A 208 -6.47 -13.47 28.87
N GLU A 209 -6.67 -14.63 28.25
CA GLU A 209 -6.20 -15.87 28.88
C GLU A 209 -4.66 -15.81 28.93
N PRO A 210 -4.05 -15.90 30.12
CA PRO A 210 -2.61 -16.05 30.21
C PRO A 210 -2.20 -17.23 29.37
N VAL A 211 -1.09 -17.14 28.63
CA VAL A 211 -0.51 -18.33 28.00
C VAL A 211 -0.12 -19.27 29.14
N GLU A 212 -0.99 -20.25 29.44
CA GLU A 212 -0.78 -21.21 30.53
C GLU A 212 0.36 -22.20 30.20
N ASP A 213 0.80 -22.23 28.94
CA ASP A 213 1.90 -23.06 28.49
C ASP A 213 3.26 -22.47 28.87
N ARG A 214 3.75 -22.89 30.05
CA ARG A 214 5.08 -22.56 30.55
C ARG A 214 6.20 -22.89 29.55
N ASN A 215 6.05 -23.94 28.74
CA ASN A 215 7.07 -24.32 27.77
C ASN A 215 7.20 -23.27 26.67
N PHE A 216 6.09 -22.66 26.25
CA PHE A 216 6.08 -21.61 25.25
C PHE A 216 6.71 -20.30 25.77
N ALA A 217 6.38 -19.93 27.02
CA ALA A 217 6.99 -18.76 27.65
C ALA A 217 8.52 -18.92 27.83
N GLU A 218 8.98 -20.11 28.23
CA GLU A 218 10.41 -20.43 28.33
C GLU A 218 11.11 -20.40 26.97
N GLN A 219 10.47 -20.93 25.92
CA GLN A 219 11.01 -20.85 24.55
C GLN A 219 11.19 -19.39 24.11
N ILE A 220 10.19 -18.53 24.31
CA ILE A 220 10.30 -17.09 23.99
C ILE A 220 11.45 -16.44 24.76
N GLY A 221 11.61 -16.76 26.04
CA GLY A 221 12.71 -16.27 26.86
C GLY A 221 14.08 -16.67 26.30
N GLN A 222 14.25 -17.95 25.94
CA GLN A 222 15.49 -18.46 25.35
C GLN A 222 15.84 -17.75 24.03
N PHE A 223 14.86 -17.43 23.20
CA PHE A 223 15.07 -16.65 21.97
C PHE A 223 15.39 -15.18 22.23
N ALA A 224 14.76 -14.58 23.25
CA ALA A 224 15.00 -13.18 23.60
C ALA A 224 16.39 -12.94 24.22
N ASP A 225 16.87 -13.91 25.01
CA ASP A 225 18.17 -13.87 25.69
C ASP A 225 19.31 -14.47 24.85
N ALA A 226 19.01 -14.97 23.64
CA ALA A 226 20.01 -15.53 22.76
C ALA A 226 21.06 -14.48 22.36
N THR A 227 22.34 -14.86 22.42
CA THR A 227 23.44 -13.96 22.02
C THR A 227 23.37 -13.72 20.51
N PRO A 228 23.35 -12.46 20.04
CA PRO A 228 23.42 -12.15 18.62
C PRO A 228 24.68 -12.74 17.99
N LEU A 229 24.55 -13.33 16.81
CA LEU A 229 25.71 -13.76 16.02
C LEU A 229 26.46 -12.53 15.49
N GLU A 230 27.79 -12.64 15.41
CA GLU A 230 28.61 -11.61 14.76
C GLU A 230 28.30 -11.55 13.25
N PRO A 231 28.44 -10.40 12.58
CA PRO A 231 28.00 -10.21 11.18
C PRO A 231 28.62 -11.19 10.17
N ASP A 232 29.81 -11.70 10.46
CA ASP A 232 30.53 -12.70 9.66
C ASP A 232 30.05 -14.14 9.88
N GLN A 233 29.23 -14.35 10.92
CA GLN A 233 28.60 -15.63 11.26
C GLN A 233 27.12 -15.69 10.88
N VAL A 234 26.54 -14.59 10.38
CA VAL A 234 25.14 -14.54 9.93
C VAL A 234 25.01 -15.22 8.57
N ASP A 235 24.66 -16.50 8.59
CA ASP A 235 24.20 -17.25 7.42
C ASP A 235 22.67 -17.31 7.42
N PHE A 236 22.02 -16.24 6.94
CA PHE A 236 20.56 -16.09 6.95
C PHE A 236 19.98 -16.35 5.56
N ASP A 237 19.31 -17.50 5.38
CA ASP A 237 18.43 -17.76 4.24
C ASP A 237 16.95 -17.66 4.66
N PRO A 238 16.19 -16.66 4.18
CA PRO A 238 14.76 -16.53 4.47
C PRO A 238 13.89 -17.68 3.93
N HIS A 239 14.44 -18.59 3.11
CA HIS A 239 13.75 -19.77 2.59
C HIS A 239 14.05 -21.04 3.39
N ASP A 240 15.00 -20.99 4.34
CA ASP A 240 15.47 -22.12 5.16
C ASP A 240 15.63 -21.69 6.63
N THR A 241 14.62 -20.99 7.16
CA THR A 241 14.63 -20.50 8.54
C THR A 241 13.72 -21.36 9.43
N ASP A 242 14.29 -22.01 10.45
CA ASP A 242 13.52 -22.81 11.44
C ASP A 242 12.58 -21.95 12.30
N SER A 243 12.97 -20.72 12.64
CA SER A 243 12.16 -19.80 13.44
C SER A 243 12.57 -18.33 13.24
N LEU A 244 11.59 -17.42 13.15
CA LEU A 244 11.80 -15.99 13.06
C LEU A 244 11.09 -15.27 14.21
N THR A 245 11.84 -14.57 15.06
CA THR A 245 11.28 -13.74 16.13
C THR A 245 11.36 -12.27 15.75
N ILE A 246 10.22 -11.59 15.74
CA ILE A 246 10.13 -10.14 15.50
C ILE A 246 9.84 -9.47 16.83
N GLN A 247 10.86 -8.84 17.42
CA GLN A 247 10.69 -8.01 18.61
C GLN A 247 10.09 -6.66 18.22
N ARG A 248 9.03 -6.23 18.91
CA ARG A 248 8.43 -4.91 18.76
C ARG A 248 8.42 -4.22 20.11
N PHE A 249 9.15 -3.11 20.21
CA PHE A 249 9.11 -2.26 21.39
C PHE A 249 7.85 -1.38 21.36
N VAL A 250 7.09 -1.41 22.44
CA VAL A 250 5.89 -0.59 22.63
C VAL A 250 6.19 0.43 23.73
N ALA A 251 6.05 1.72 23.43
CA ALA A 251 6.25 2.76 24.42
C ALA A 251 5.12 2.68 25.46
N LYS A 252 5.43 2.80 26.75
CA LYS A 252 4.40 2.77 27.81
C LYS A 252 3.31 3.83 27.58
N ARG A 253 3.69 5.00 27.06
CA ARG A 253 2.78 6.10 26.72
C ARG A 253 3.13 6.70 25.35
N LYS A 254 2.11 7.07 24.58
CA LYS A 254 2.25 7.81 23.31
C LYS A 254 1.20 8.91 23.21
N GLY A 255 1.64 10.16 23.16
CA GLY A 255 0.74 11.32 23.23
C GLY A 255 -0.07 11.30 24.53
N SER A 256 -1.39 11.49 24.43
CA SER A 256 -2.29 11.47 25.57
C SER A 256 -2.58 10.07 26.13
N TRP A 257 -2.21 8.99 25.41
CA TRP A 257 -2.68 7.64 25.69
C TRP A 257 -1.62 6.73 26.32
N TRP A 258 -2.03 5.95 27.32
CA TRP A 258 -1.30 4.77 27.78
C TRP A 258 -1.43 3.65 26.73
N GLN A 259 -0.32 3.14 26.20
CA GLN A 259 -0.37 1.99 25.29
C GLN A 259 -0.42 0.67 26.06
N LEU A 260 0.26 0.64 27.21
CA LEU A 260 0.29 -0.45 28.19
C LEU A 260 -0.34 0.02 29.49
N PRO A 261 -0.82 -0.90 30.36
CA PRO A 261 -1.36 -0.53 31.67
C PRO A 261 -0.38 0.35 32.46
N LYS A 262 -0.86 1.41 33.09
CA LYS A 262 -0.03 2.33 33.89
C LYS A 262 0.71 1.60 35.02
N ALA A 263 0.04 0.61 35.63
CA ALA A 263 0.57 -0.22 36.71
C ALA A 263 1.62 -1.24 36.26
N LEU A 264 1.82 -1.45 34.95
CA LEU A 264 2.85 -2.36 34.45
C LEU A 264 4.23 -1.76 34.76
N GLU A 265 5.01 -2.44 35.60
CA GLU A 265 6.42 -2.14 35.79
C GLU A 265 7.17 -2.58 34.54
N VAL A 266 7.76 -1.61 33.83
CA VAL A 266 8.68 -1.91 32.74
C VAL A 266 10.05 -2.02 33.41
N PRO A 267 10.78 -3.15 33.28
CA PRO A 267 12.14 -3.25 33.76
C PRO A 267 12.95 -2.08 33.18
N ASP A 268 13.72 -1.38 34.02
CA ASP A 268 14.59 -0.30 33.55
C ASP A 268 15.47 -0.81 32.39
N ASP A 269 15.44 -0.09 31.26
CA ASP A 269 16.29 -0.34 30.10
C ASP A 269 17.75 -0.49 30.58
N LYS A 270 18.32 -1.68 30.39
CA LYS A 270 19.77 -1.91 30.48
C LYS A 270 20.40 -1.74 29.10
#